data_AF-A0A7X7TS29-F1
#
_entry.id   AF-A0A7X7TS29-F1
#
_cell.length_a   1.000
_cell.length_b   1.000
_cell.length_c   1.000
_cell.angle_alpha   90.00
_cell.angle_beta   90.00
_cell.angle_gamma   90.00
#
_symmetry.space_group_name_H-M   'P 1'
#
loop_
_entity.id
_entity.type
_entity.pdbx_description
1 polymer ?
#
loop_
_entity_poly.entity_id
_entity_poly.type
_entity_poly.pdbx_seq_one_letter_code
_entity_poly.pdbx_strand_id
1 'polypeptide(L)'
;MKKVKITLFGKDYEFTSNSSDEVIDYVHKRLKELQISYSKLYEEVPFDDLLVLILCDVLEQEYASQKAIDSTLSNLREKLKVLRLEGE
;
A
#
# COMPACT_ATOMS: atom_id res chain seq x y z
N MET A 1 1.68 -19.41 -10.69
CA MET A 1 2.73 -18.91 -9.79
C MET A 1 3.93 -18.46 -10.60
N LYS A 2 4.28 -17.17 -10.52
CA LYS A 2 5.46 -16.57 -11.15
C LYS A 2 6.52 -16.36 -10.08
N LYS A 3 7.80 -16.48 -10.45
CA LYS A 3 8.91 -16.06 -9.60
C LYS A 3 9.05 -14.55 -9.69
N VAL A 4 9.07 -13.88 -8.55
CA VAL A 4 9.25 -12.43 -8.42
C VAL A 4 10.53 -12.22 -7.62
N LYS A 5 11.40 -11.35 -8.13
CA LYS A 5 12.64 -10.98 -7.47
C LYS A 5 12.60 -9.50 -7.13
N ILE A 6 12.71 -9.14 -5.86
CA ILE A 6 12.79 -7.74 -5.40
C ILE A 6 14.15 -7.46 -4.76
N THR A 7 14.61 -6.22 -4.85
CA THR A 7 15.83 -5.76 -4.17
C THR A 7 15.46 -4.63 -3.21
N LEU A 8 15.84 -4.78 -1.95
CA LEU A 8 15.53 -3.86 -0.85
C LEU A 8 16.79 -3.55 -0.06
N PHE A 9 17.22 -2.28 -0.08
CA PHE A 9 18.45 -1.82 0.60
C PHE A 9 19.68 -2.71 0.31
N GLY A 10 19.83 -3.13 -0.96
CA GLY A 10 20.93 -3.99 -1.40
C GLY A 10 20.78 -5.49 -1.10
N LYS A 11 19.69 -5.90 -0.44
CA LYS A 11 19.34 -7.31 -0.24
C LYS A 11 18.36 -7.79 -1.31
N ASP A 12 18.65 -8.94 -1.89
CA ASP A 12 17.80 -9.59 -2.88
C ASP A 12 16.86 -10.60 -2.22
N TYR A 13 15.59 -10.57 -2.61
CA TYR A 13 14.57 -11.50 -2.18
C TYR A 13 13.89 -12.12 -3.39
N GLU A 14 13.65 -13.44 -3.34
CA GLU A 14 12.93 -14.17 -4.37
C GLU A 14 11.74 -14.90 -3.73
N PHE A 15 10.57 -14.74 -4.31
CA PHE A 15 9.35 -15.40 -3.86
C PHE A 15 8.41 -15.72 -5.01
N THR A 16 7.43 -16.58 -4.77
CA THR A 16 6.41 -16.94 -5.75
C THR A 16 5.13 -16.16 -5.53
N SER A 17 4.59 -15.55 -6.59
CA SER A 17 3.33 -14.80 -6.54
C SER A 17 2.33 -15.28 -7.60
N ASN A 18 1.03 -15.16 -7.30
CA ASN A 18 -0.06 -15.36 -8.25
C ASN A 18 -0.65 -14.04 -8.75
N SER A 19 -0.10 -12.90 -8.31
CA SER A 19 -0.56 -11.57 -8.73
C SER A 19 -0.35 -11.33 -10.23
N SER A 20 -1.12 -10.40 -10.78
CA SER A 20 -0.92 -9.88 -12.14
C SER A 20 0.41 -9.11 -12.24
N ASP A 21 0.91 -8.94 -13.46
CA ASP A 21 2.14 -8.19 -13.70
C ASP A 21 2.00 -6.72 -13.29
N GLU A 22 0.81 -6.13 -13.49
CA GLU A 22 0.49 -4.78 -13.03
C GLU A 22 0.67 -4.60 -11.52
N VAL A 23 0.20 -5.57 -10.72
CA VAL A 23 0.35 -5.54 -9.26
C VAL A 23 1.83 -5.69 -8.87
N ILE A 24 2.57 -6.55 -9.58
CA ILE A 24 4.01 -6.74 -9.33
C ILE A 24 4.77 -5.45 -9.64
N ASP A 25 4.50 -4.81 -10.78
CA ASP A 25 5.11 -3.54 -11.18
C ASP A 25 4.80 -2.41 -10.19
N TYR A 26 3.56 -2.34 -9.72
CA TYR A 26 3.16 -1.42 -8.67
C TYR A 26 3.97 -1.63 -7.38
N VAL A 27 4.10 -2.89 -6.92
CA VAL A 27 4.90 -3.22 -5.74
C VAL A 27 6.36 -2.79 -5.93
N HIS A 28 6.96 -3.07 -7.08
CA HIS A 28 8.33 -2.65 -7.38
C HIS A 28 8.52 -1.12 -7.30
N LYS A 29 7.57 -0.37 -7.88
CA LYS A 29 7.61 1.09 -7.82
C LYS A 29 7.47 1.58 -6.38
N ARG A 30 6.49 1.06 -5.63
CA ARG A 30 6.23 1.47 -4.25
C ARG A 30 7.41 1.17 -3.32
N LEU A 31 8.06 0.02 -3.49
CA LEU A 31 9.26 -0.33 -2.73
C LEU A 31 10.42 0.64 -2.99
N LYS A 32 10.61 1.12 -4.22
CA LYS A 32 11.62 2.15 -4.52
C LYS A 32 11.30 3.48 -3.85
N GLU A 33 10.05 3.89 -3.86
CA GLU A 33 9.60 5.11 -3.17
C GLU A 33 9.86 5.03 -1.66
N LEU A 34 9.48 3.91 -1.04
CA LEU A 34 9.73 3.67 0.39
C LEU A 34 11.23 3.68 0.69
N GLN A 35 12.08 3.03 -0.11
CA GLN A 35 13.53 3.09 0.08
C GLN A 35 14.08 4.52 0.08
N ILE A 36 13.56 5.39 -0.78
CA ILE A 36 13.95 6.80 -0.82
C ILE A 36 13.50 7.51 0.46
N SER A 37 12.24 7.32 0.87
CA SER A 37 11.67 7.92 2.09
C SER A 37 12.42 7.53 3.36
N TYR A 38 12.92 6.29 3.42
CA TYR A 38 13.60 5.73 4.59
C TYR A 38 15.14 5.72 4.47
N SER A 39 15.69 6.29 3.40
CA SER A 39 17.13 6.27 3.09
C SER A 39 18.01 6.80 4.23
N LYS A 40 17.60 7.88 4.90
CA LYS A 40 18.33 8.45 6.05
C LYS A 40 18.29 7.53 7.27
N LEU A 41 17.13 6.94 7.56
CA LEU A 41 16.94 6.05 8.69
C LEU A 41 17.71 4.75 8.52
N TYR A 42 17.93 4.29 7.29
CA TYR A 42 18.72 3.10 7.00
C TYR A 42 20.18 3.18 7.51
N GLU A 43 20.73 4.38 7.63
CA GLU A 43 22.07 4.59 8.20
C GLU A 43 22.07 4.64 9.73
N GLU A 44 20.91 4.85 10.36
CA GLU A 44 20.76 5.15 11.78
C GLU A 44 20.16 4.00 12.60
N VAL A 45 19.31 3.16 11.99
CA VAL A 45 18.62 2.06 12.67
C VAL A 45 18.91 0.70 12.05
N PRO A 46 18.86 -0.39 12.85
CA PRO A 46 18.97 -1.75 12.33
C PRO A 46 17.94 -2.01 11.23
N PHE A 47 18.35 -2.77 10.21
CA PHE A 47 17.50 -3.09 9.06
C PHE A 47 16.18 -3.77 9.45
N ASP A 48 16.19 -4.66 10.45
CA ASP A 48 14.99 -5.37 10.87
C ASP A 48 13.97 -4.41 11.50
N ASP A 49 14.44 -3.47 12.33
CA ASP A 49 13.61 -2.41 12.90
C ASP A 49 13.06 -1.49 11.81
N LEU A 50 13.88 -1.18 10.79
CA LEU A 50 13.46 -0.40 9.64
C LEU A 50 12.34 -1.09 8.84
N LEU A 51 12.45 -2.40 8.62
CA LEU A 51 11.40 -3.16 7.96
C LEU A 51 10.09 -3.15 8.75
N VAL A 52 10.16 -3.26 10.09
CA VAL A 52 8.98 -3.15 10.95
C VAL A 52 8.36 -1.76 10.84
N LEU A 53 9.17 -0.69 10.83
CA LEU A 53 8.68 0.68 10.63
C LEU A 53 7.99 0.86 9.28
N ILE A 54 8.58 0.36 8.19
CA ILE A 54 7.98 0.41 6.85
C ILE A 54 6.67 -0.38 6.83
N LEU A 55 6.61 -1.54 7.48
CA LEU A 55 5.40 -2.34 7.57
C LEU A 55 4.28 -1.60 8.30
N CYS A 56 4.59 -0.96 9.44
CA CYS A 56 3.62 -0.15 10.18
C CYS A 56 3.07 1.00 9.32
N ASP A 57 3.94 1.74 8.63
CA ASP A 57 3.51 2.83 7.74
C ASP A 57 2.58 2.35 6.61
N VAL A 58 2.91 1.21 5.99
CA VAL A 58 2.04 0.61 4.96
C VAL A 58 0.67 0.22 5.51
N LEU A 59 0.61 -0.37 6.72
CA LEU A 59 -0.65 -0.75 7.36
C LEU A 59 -1.47 0.46 7.79
N GLU A 60 -0.83 1.53 8.26
CA GLU A 60 -1.50 2.80 8.58
C GLU A 60 -2.11 3.44 7.33
N GLN A 61 -1.39 3.44 6.21
CA GLN A 61 -1.87 3.93 4.92
C GLN A 61 -3.04 3.09 4.38
N GLU A 62 -2.97 1.76 4.54
CA GLU A 62 -4.06 0.85 4.17
C GLU A 62 -5.33 1.15 4.98
N TYR A 63 -5.20 1.26 6.30
CA TYR A 63 -6.32 1.61 7.18
C TYR A 63 -6.93 2.97 6.83
N ALA A 64 -6.10 3.99 6.61
CA ALA A 64 -6.56 5.31 6.22
C ALA A 64 -7.32 5.29 4.88
N SER A 65 -6.80 4.54 3.90
CA SER A 65 -7.43 4.36 2.59
C SER A 65 -8.77 3.65 2.69
N GLN A 66 -8.85 2.57 3.47
CA GLN A 66 -10.09 1.84 3.72
C GLN A 66 -11.15 2.75 4.35
N LYS A 67 -10.77 3.51 5.39
CA LYS A 67 -11.67 4.46 6.05
C LYS A 67 -12.19 5.54 5.09
N ALA A 68 -11.34 6.03 4.18
CA ALA A 68 -11.72 7.01 3.18
C ALA A 68 -12.72 6.44 2.15
N ILE A 69 -12.52 5.18 1.73
CA ILE A 69 -13.44 4.45 0.85
C ILE A 69 -14.80 4.29 1.54
N ASP A 70 -14.82 3.81 2.79
CA ASP A 70 -16.05 3.56 3.53
C ASP A 70 -16.85 4.86 3.75
N SER A 71 -16.16 5.95 4.11
CA SER A 71 -16.77 7.27 4.21
C SER A 71 -17.38 7.74 2.89
N THR A 72 -16.64 7.58 1.78
CA THR A 72 -17.11 7.94 0.44
C THR A 72 -18.35 7.12 0.04
N LEU A 73 -18.34 5.81 0.29
CA LEU A 73 -19.47 4.93 0.01
C LEU A 73 -20.70 5.28 0.87
N SER A 74 -20.51 5.61 2.14
CA SER A 74 -21.59 6.07 3.01
C SER A 74 -22.24 7.34 2.46
N ASN A 75 -21.42 8.34 2.14
CA ASN A 75 -21.90 9.61 1.57
C ASN A 75 -22.62 9.42 0.23
N LEU A 76 -22.12 8.53 -0.64
CA LEU A 76 -22.77 8.20 -1.91
C LEU A 76 -24.13 7.54 -1.68
N ARG A 77 -24.23 6.59 -0.75
CA ARG A 77 -25.49 5.93 -0.40
C ARG A 77 -26.52 6.91 0.13
N GLU A 78 -26.11 7.86 0.97
CA GLU A 78 -27.00 8.91 1.49
C GLU A 78 -27.49 9.82 0.35
N LYS A 79 -26.59 10.32 -0.51
CA LYS A 79 -26.97 11.14 -1.66
C LYS A 79 -27.94 10.42 -2.60
N LEU A 80 -27.71 9.14 -2.88
CA LEU A 80 -28.61 8.34 -3.72
C LEU A 80 -29.99 8.13 -3.08
N LYS A 81 -30.08 8.03 -1.75
CA LYS A 81 -31.37 7.97 -1.05
C LYS A 81 -32.15 9.27 -1.19
N VAL A 82 -31.48 10.42 -1.01
CA VAL A 82 -32.10 11.74 -1.17
C VAL A 82 -32.63 11.92 -2.59
N LEU A 83 -31.81 11.63 -3.61
CA LEU A 83 -32.22 11.74 -5.02
C LEU A 83 -33.40 10.85 -5.39
N ARG A 84 -33.57 9.69 -4.73
CA ARG A 84 -34.75 8.83 -4.95
C ARG A 84 -36.01 9.39 -4.32
N LEU A 85 -35.91 10.11 -3.20
CA LEU A 85 -37.03 10.73 -2.50
C LEU A 85 -37.47 12.04 -3.18
N GLU A 86 -36.58 12.72 -3.90
CA GLU A 86 -36.87 13.94 -4.66
C GLU A 86 -37.46 13.66 -6.07
N GLY A 87 -37.40 12.40 -6.52
CA GLY A 87 -37.94 11.97 -7.82
C GLY A 87 -39.35 11.37 -7.77
N GLU A 88 -39.95 11.26 -6.58
CA GLU A 88 -41.36 10.94 -6.34
C GLU A 88 -42.16 12.23 -6.06
#